data_AF-A0A965VLL2-F1
#
_entry.id   AF-A0A965VLL2-F1
#
_cell.length_a   1.000
_cell.length_b   1.000
_cell.length_c   1.000
_cell.angle_alpha   90.00
_cell.angle_beta   90.00
_cell.angle_gamma   90.00
#
_symmetry.space_group_name_H-M   'P 1'
#
loop_
_entity.id
_entity.type
_entity.pdbx_description
1 polymer ?
#
loop_
_entity_poly.entity_id
_entity_poly.type
_entity_poly.pdbx_seq_one_letter_code
_entity_poly.pdbx_strand_id
1 'polypeptide(L)'
;GTKKFHVRAVRDVVSPTTVANAFTDNGNQTITDNLTQLVWQKNPRIDSMTWEDALQYADTFQLAGYADWRLPNIKELQSINDEKRGSPSINKTYFPTAITGKYFSSTTLPNQTAKAWYLNTQFGITTYQDKTVKLNVILVRGDGITTTGVENLENKFKINIVPNPVHTTFEFLPSSCLYNVQVLNAYGTLVLNLHQVNQIDLSNFANGWYYVILPDEHQAIKLLKE
;
A
#
# COMPACT_ATOMS: atom_id res chain seq x y z
N GLY A 1 0.05 39.29 1.72
CA GLY A 1 1.51 39.54 1.87
C GLY A 1 2.13 39.80 0.50
N THR A 2 3.35 40.32 0.43
CA THR A 2 4.06 40.72 -0.81
C THR A 2 4.64 39.55 -1.62
N LYS A 3 4.55 38.32 -1.12
CA LYS A 3 5.05 37.12 -1.79
C LYS A 3 4.06 36.63 -2.85
N LYS A 4 4.58 36.26 -4.02
CA LYS A 4 3.82 35.66 -5.13
C LYS A 4 3.97 34.14 -5.08
N PHE A 5 2.87 33.43 -5.28
CA PHE A 5 2.82 31.97 -5.32
C PHE A 5 2.07 31.49 -6.55
N HIS A 6 2.47 30.33 -7.08
CA HIS A 6 1.66 29.63 -8.08
C HIS A 6 0.45 29.00 -7.38
N VAL A 7 -0.72 29.13 -8.01
CA VAL A 7 -1.97 28.58 -7.48
C VAL A 7 -2.56 27.58 -8.47
N ARG A 8 -3.21 26.54 -7.95
CA ARG A 8 -4.11 25.67 -8.70
C ARG A 8 -5.48 25.79 -8.07
N ALA A 9 -6.48 26.16 -8.86
CA ALA A 9 -7.86 26.21 -8.40
C ALA A 9 -8.51 24.83 -8.55
N VAL A 10 -9.36 24.47 -7.59
CA VAL A 10 -10.24 23.30 -7.67
C VAL A 10 -11.69 23.79 -7.73
N ARG A 11 -12.54 23.10 -8.50
CA ARG A 11 -13.99 23.33 -8.52
C ARG A 11 -14.65 22.09 -7.92
N ASP A 12 -15.22 22.21 -6.74
CA ASP A 12 -16.02 21.15 -6.15
C ASP A 12 -17.49 21.43 -6.45
N VAL A 13 -18.20 20.44 -7.01
CA VAL A 13 -19.65 20.50 -7.24
C VAL A 13 -20.41 19.91 -6.04
N VAL A 14 -19.69 19.30 -5.09
CA VAL A 14 -20.23 18.59 -3.94
C VAL A 14 -19.35 18.87 -2.73
N SER A 15 -19.96 19.19 -1.59
CA SER A 15 -19.22 19.39 -0.33
C SER A 15 -18.46 18.11 0.06
N PRO A 16 -17.22 18.22 0.57
CA PRO A 16 -16.49 17.06 1.06
C PRO A 16 -17.31 16.31 2.10
N THR A 17 -17.41 14.98 1.96
CA THR A 17 -18.08 14.14 2.94
C THR A 17 -17.32 14.21 4.26
N THR A 18 -17.91 14.88 5.26
CA THR A 18 -17.36 14.92 6.61
C THR A 18 -17.90 13.74 7.40
N VAL A 19 -17.08 12.72 7.60
CA VAL A 19 -17.42 11.65 8.54
C VAL A 19 -17.20 12.16 9.95
N ALA A 20 -18.28 12.29 10.74
CA ALA A 20 -18.23 12.83 12.10
C ALA A 20 -17.27 12.05 13.01
N ASN A 21 -17.17 10.73 12.81
CA ASN A 21 -16.22 9.85 13.50
C ASN A 21 -15.31 9.17 12.46
N ALA A 22 -14.15 9.76 12.18
CA ALA A 22 -13.18 9.18 11.25
C ALA A 22 -12.62 7.82 11.73
N PHE A 23 -12.64 7.55 13.03
CA PHE A 23 -12.07 6.32 13.61
C PHE A 23 -13.05 5.65 14.59
N THR A 24 -13.01 4.33 14.62
CA THR A 24 -13.74 3.47 15.56
C THR A 24 -12.75 2.56 16.29
N ASP A 25 -12.79 2.53 17.61
CA ASP A 25 -12.01 1.58 18.41
C ASP A 25 -12.74 0.23 18.46
N ASN A 26 -12.07 -0.84 18.02
CA ASN A 26 -12.66 -2.18 17.96
C ASN A 26 -12.57 -2.93 19.31
N GLY A 27 -11.92 -2.34 20.33
CA GLY A 27 -11.78 -2.96 21.67
C GLY A 27 -10.80 -4.14 21.73
N ASN A 28 -10.12 -4.45 20.63
CA ASN A 28 -9.17 -5.56 20.48
C ASN A 28 -7.75 -5.07 20.11
N GLN A 29 -7.38 -3.87 20.55
CA GLN A 29 -6.11 -3.20 20.21
C GLN A 29 -5.98 -2.79 18.73
N THR A 30 -7.09 -2.72 18.00
CA THR A 30 -7.15 -2.21 16.62
C THR A 30 -8.14 -1.06 16.48
N ILE A 31 -7.89 -0.17 15.52
CA ILE A 31 -8.71 0.99 15.19
C ILE A 31 -9.15 0.89 13.74
N THR A 32 -10.45 0.97 13.46
CA THR A 32 -10.97 1.05 12.10
C THR A 32 -11.04 2.51 11.65
N ASP A 33 -10.45 2.83 10.51
CA ASP A 33 -10.63 4.09 9.80
C ASP A 33 -11.91 4.00 8.95
N ASN A 34 -12.95 4.76 9.30
CA ASN A 34 -14.25 4.70 8.63
C ASN A 34 -14.24 5.38 7.25
N LEU A 35 -13.23 6.21 6.94
CA LEU A 35 -13.07 6.84 5.63
C LEU A 35 -12.44 5.88 4.63
N THR A 36 -11.37 5.20 5.05
CA THR A 36 -10.61 4.30 4.19
C THR A 36 -11.01 2.85 4.33
N GLN A 37 -11.77 2.46 5.37
CA GLN A 37 -12.05 1.07 5.74
C GLN A 37 -10.78 0.25 6.06
N LEU A 38 -9.67 0.93 6.36
CA LEU A 38 -8.44 0.29 6.82
C LEU A 38 -8.51 0.04 8.32
N VAL A 39 -7.83 -1.02 8.79
CA VAL A 39 -7.70 -1.31 10.21
C VAL A 39 -6.25 -1.07 10.63
N TRP A 40 -6.07 -0.22 11.62
CA TRP A 40 -4.78 0.23 12.14
C TRP A 40 -4.48 -0.43 13.48
N GLN A 41 -3.20 -0.63 13.77
CA GLN A 41 -2.81 -0.97 15.14
C GLN A 41 -3.05 0.23 16.07
N LYS A 42 -3.71 0.00 17.20
CA LYS A 42 -3.99 1.05 18.19
C LYS A 42 -2.72 1.55 18.88
N ASN A 43 -1.83 0.62 19.18
CA ASN A 43 -0.63 0.86 19.95
C ASN A 43 0.63 0.58 19.12
N PRO A 44 1.16 1.56 18.38
CA PRO A 44 2.44 1.39 17.73
C PRO A 44 3.57 1.18 18.74
N ARG A 45 4.56 0.40 18.30
CA ARG A 45 5.80 0.15 19.03
C ARG A 45 6.57 1.47 19.19
N ILE A 46 7.21 1.63 20.34
CA ILE A 46 8.01 2.83 20.67
C ILE A 46 9.42 2.74 20.06
N ASP A 47 9.93 1.53 19.84
CA ASP A 47 11.24 1.33 19.23
C ASP A 47 11.25 1.69 17.75
N SER A 48 12.34 2.31 17.34
CA SER A 48 12.61 2.63 15.94
C SER A 48 13.39 1.51 15.26
N MET A 49 13.15 1.33 13.96
CA MET A 49 13.78 0.29 13.14
C MET A 49 14.09 0.81 11.75
N THR A 50 15.01 0.15 11.04
CA THR A 50 15.32 0.48 9.65
C THR A 50 14.12 0.14 8.76
N TRP A 51 14.11 0.64 7.53
CA TRP A 51 12.98 0.43 6.63
C TRP A 51 12.82 -1.06 6.27
N GLU A 52 13.92 -1.76 6.03
CA GLU A 52 13.93 -3.20 5.75
C GLU A 52 13.44 -4.01 6.97
N ASP A 53 13.93 -3.68 8.17
CA ASP A 53 13.46 -4.30 9.41
C ASP A 53 11.96 -4.05 9.64
N ALA A 54 11.45 -2.87 9.26
CA ALA A 54 10.03 -2.51 9.39
C ALA A 54 9.12 -3.39 8.52
N LEU A 55 9.56 -3.72 7.31
CA LEU A 55 8.82 -4.61 6.43
C LEU A 55 8.78 -6.04 6.99
N GLN A 56 9.94 -6.57 7.40
CA GLN A 56 10.03 -7.91 8.00
C GLN A 56 9.25 -8.01 9.31
N TYR A 57 9.28 -6.95 10.13
CA TYR A 57 8.49 -6.86 11.33
C TYR A 57 6.99 -6.93 11.03
N ALA A 58 6.52 -6.23 9.99
CA ALA A 58 5.12 -6.27 9.60
C ALA A 58 4.68 -7.68 9.17
N ASP A 59 5.49 -8.39 8.38
CA ASP A 59 5.19 -9.74 7.87
C ASP A 59 5.07 -10.79 8.98
N THR A 60 5.76 -10.59 10.11
CA THR A 60 5.75 -11.48 11.26
C THR A 60 4.79 -11.03 12.37
N PHE A 61 4.20 -9.83 12.23
CA PHE A 61 3.37 -9.23 13.26
C PHE A 61 1.98 -9.88 13.30
N GLN A 62 1.55 -10.23 14.51
CA GLN A 62 0.23 -10.80 14.76
C GLN A 62 -0.47 -10.00 15.84
N LEU A 63 -1.72 -9.60 15.58
CA LEU A 63 -2.54 -8.85 16.52
C LEU A 63 -4.02 -9.13 16.27
N ALA A 64 -4.79 -9.28 17.35
CA ALA A 64 -6.23 -9.54 17.30
C ALA A 64 -6.64 -10.78 16.47
N GLY A 65 -5.76 -11.78 16.37
CA GLY A 65 -5.98 -13.00 15.58
C GLY A 65 -5.68 -12.86 14.08
N TYR A 66 -5.10 -11.73 13.66
CA TYR A 66 -4.77 -11.44 12.27
C TYR A 66 -3.25 -11.40 12.05
N ALA A 67 -2.81 -11.89 10.89
CA ALA A 67 -1.42 -11.94 10.45
C ALA A 67 -1.18 -11.22 9.11
N ASP A 68 -2.21 -10.58 8.54
CA ASP A 68 -2.18 -9.82 7.29
C ASP A 68 -1.78 -8.35 7.51
N TRP A 69 -0.90 -8.10 8.49
CA TRP A 69 -0.42 -6.76 8.81
C TRP A 69 0.69 -6.35 7.85
N ARG A 70 0.69 -5.06 7.47
CA ARG A 70 1.68 -4.49 6.57
C ARG A 70 2.05 -3.08 6.97
N LEU A 71 3.19 -2.63 6.47
CA LEU A 71 3.58 -1.22 6.56
C LEU A 71 2.70 -0.39 5.60
N PRO A 72 2.06 0.72 6.06
CA PRO A 72 1.18 1.54 5.24
C PRO A 72 1.95 2.23 4.12
N ASN A 73 1.31 2.45 2.98
CA ASN A 73 1.86 3.35 1.98
C ASN A 73 1.71 4.81 2.44
N ILE A 74 2.41 5.74 1.77
CA ILE A 74 2.44 7.14 2.23
C ILE A 74 1.06 7.82 2.22
N LYS A 75 0.15 7.44 1.32
CA LYS A 75 -1.20 8.01 1.26
C LYS A 75 -2.07 7.49 2.41
N GLU A 76 -1.97 6.21 2.73
CA GLU A 76 -2.64 5.63 3.90
C GLU A 76 -2.10 6.24 5.18
N LEU A 77 -0.78 6.36 5.31
CA LEU A 77 -0.17 6.98 6.49
C LEU A 77 -0.59 8.45 6.63
N GLN A 78 -0.82 9.15 5.53
CA GLN A 78 -1.37 10.51 5.56
C GLN A 78 -2.84 10.55 5.97
N SER A 79 -3.63 9.48 5.81
CA SER A 79 -5.06 9.47 6.20
C SER A 79 -5.26 9.56 7.72
N ILE A 80 -4.30 9.13 8.52
CA ILE A 80 -4.33 9.24 9.99
C ILE A 80 -3.85 10.60 10.51
N ASN A 81 -3.40 11.49 9.62
CA ASN A 81 -2.97 12.84 9.98
C ASN A 81 -4.18 13.77 10.16
N ASP A 82 -4.26 14.42 11.33
CA ASP A 82 -5.22 15.47 11.63
C ASP A 82 -4.55 16.84 11.45
N GLU A 83 -4.87 17.52 10.34
CA GLU A 83 -4.30 18.83 9.98
C GLU A 83 -4.66 19.94 10.97
N LYS A 84 -5.63 19.72 11.86
CA LYS A 84 -6.00 20.66 12.93
C LYS A 84 -5.08 20.52 14.15
N ARG A 85 -4.18 19.53 14.17
CA ARG A 85 -3.32 19.19 15.30
C ARG A 85 -1.84 19.30 14.93
N GLY A 86 -1.02 19.51 15.95
CA GLY A 86 0.43 19.43 15.86
C GLY A 86 1.01 18.88 17.17
N SER A 87 2.14 18.17 17.07
CA SER A 87 2.89 17.62 18.20
C SER A 87 2.08 16.77 19.21
N PRO A 88 1.48 15.61 18.81
CA PRO A 88 1.48 15.06 17.46
C PRO A 88 0.24 15.47 16.66
N SER A 89 0.38 15.47 15.33
CA SER A 89 -0.72 15.64 14.38
C SER A 89 -1.61 14.38 14.26
N ILE A 90 -1.34 13.32 15.02
CA ILE A 90 -2.19 12.12 15.09
C ILE A 90 -3.12 12.23 16.30
N ASN A 91 -4.35 11.75 16.16
CA ASN A 91 -5.32 11.74 17.25
C ASN A 91 -4.96 10.73 18.35
N LYS A 92 -4.39 11.24 19.45
CA LYS A 92 -4.01 10.46 20.65
C LYS A 92 -5.15 9.72 21.34
N THR A 93 -6.41 10.11 21.11
CA THR A 93 -7.57 9.36 21.64
C THR A 93 -7.65 7.97 21.02
N TYR A 94 -7.35 7.85 19.73
CA TYR A 94 -7.34 6.57 19.01
C TYR A 94 -5.95 5.92 18.98
N PHE A 95 -4.88 6.71 18.97
CA PHE A 95 -3.50 6.24 18.93
C PHE A 95 -2.70 6.70 20.16
N PRO A 96 -2.99 6.17 21.37
CA PRO A 96 -2.46 6.71 22.62
C PRO A 96 -0.94 6.62 22.73
N THR A 97 -0.32 5.55 22.22
CA THR A 97 1.14 5.35 22.30
C THR A 97 1.91 5.92 21.11
N ALA A 98 1.23 6.48 20.09
CA ALA A 98 1.91 7.10 18.95
C ALA A 98 2.69 8.34 19.42
N ILE A 99 4.01 8.28 19.42
CA ILE A 99 4.88 9.40 19.80
C ILE A 99 4.99 10.45 18.69
N THR A 100 5.38 11.67 19.06
CA THR A 100 5.76 12.70 18.08
C THR A 100 7.08 12.29 17.43
N GLY A 101 7.09 12.15 16.10
CA GLY A 101 8.27 11.69 15.39
C GLY A 101 7.99 11.35 13.94
N LYS A 102 8.93 10.64 13.32
CA LYS A 102 8.85 10.21 11.92
C LYS A 102 8.36 8.77 11.86
N TYR A 103 7.38 8.50 11.00
CA TYR A 103 6.82 7.16 10.77
C TYR A 103 7.08 6.72 9.35
N PHE A 104 7.73 5.57 9.17
CA PHE A 104 7.99 5.02 7.84
C PHE A 104 6.70 4.65 7.12
N SER A 105 6.72 4.82 5.80
CA SER A 105 5.78 4.18 4.88
C SER A 105 6.48 3.10 4.06
N SER A 106 5.73 2.18 3.46
CA SER A 106 6.22 1.21 2.47
C SER A 106 6.55 1.84 1.12
N THR A 107 6.35 3.15 0.94
CA THR A 107 6.57 3.82 -0.34
C THR A 107 8.03 4.26 -0.50
N THR A 108 8.74 3.63 -1.44
CA THR A 108 10.09 4.06 -1.86
C THR A 108 10.01 5.36 -2.66
N LEU A 109 11.00 6.24 -2.52
CA LEU A 109 11.09 7.46 -3.31
C LEU A 109 11.49 7.11 -4.77
N PRO A 110 10.66 7.41 -5.78
CA PRO A 110 10.89 6.88 -7.14
C PRO A 110 12.21 7.28 -7.79
N ASN A 111 12.74 8.46 -7.49
CA ASN A 111 13.98 8.97 -8.07
C ASN A 111 15.24 8.72 -7.20
N GLN A 112 15.07 8.22 -5.97
CA GLN A 112 16.19 7.83 -5.09
C GLN A 112 15.78 6.61 -4.27
N THR A 113 16.02 5.42 -4.83
CA THR A 113 15.52 4.14 -4.28
C THR A 113 16.10 3.75 -2.92
N ALA A 114 17.21 4.37 -2.53
CA ALA A 114 17.80 4.26 -1.19
C ALA A 114 16.99 5.00 -0.10
N LYS A 115 15.98 5.79 -0.49
CA LYS A 115 15.12 6.55 0.42
C LYS A 115 13.67 6.06 0.39
N ALA A 116 12.99 6.19 1.50
CA ALA A 116 11.57 5.91 1.66
C ALA A 116 10.81 7.13 2.20
N TRP A 117 9.54 7.26 1.81
CA TRP A 117 8.66 8.29 2.33
C TRP A 117 8.28 8.01 3.79
N TYR A 118 8.09 9.07 4.56
CA TYR A 118 7.68 9.03 5.95
C TYR A 118 6.73 10.20 6.28
N LEU A 119 5.91 10.04 7.32
CA LEU A 119 5.11 11.11 7.90
C LEU A 119 5.79 11.66 9.17
N ASN A 120 6.03 12.97 9.23
CA ASN A 120 6.44 13.66 10.45
C ASN A 120 5.21 14.13 11.23
N THR A 121 4.94 13.50 12.36
CA THR A 121 3.77 13.82 13.19
C THR A 121 3.96 15.10 14.02
N GLN A 122 5.11 15.78 13.96
CA GLN A 122 5.24 17.10 14.59
C GLN A 122 4.29 18.13 13.95
N PHE A 123 4.17 18.10 12.62
CA PHE A 123 3.40 19.07 11.82
C PHE A 123 2.57 18.41 10.69
N GLY A 124 2.49 17.08 10.64
CA GLY A 124 1.80 16.36 9.57
C GLY A 124 2.48 16.44 8.20
N ILE A 125 3.80 16.64 8.18
CA ILE A 125 4.56 16.81 6.92
C ILE A 125 4.98 15.44 6.37
N THR A 126 4.67 15.18 5.12
CA THR A 126 5.18 14.02 4.38
C THR A 126 6.45 14.38 3.61
N THR A 127 7.51 13.60 3.80
CA THR A 127 8.79 13.76 3.08
C THR A 127 9.53 12.42 3.09
N TYR A 128 10.83 12.38 2.80
CA TYR A 128 11.60 11.15 2.61
C TYR A 128 12.87 11.10 3.46
N GLN A 129 13.33 9.89 3.77
CA GLN A 129 14.55 9.61 4.54
C GLN A 129 15.28 8.39 3.99
N ASP A 130 16.60 8.29 4.23
CA ASP A 130 17.38 7.07 3.96
C ASP A 130 16.79 5.85 4.70
N LYS A 131 16.70 4.72 3.99
CA LYS A 131 16.16 3.46 4.51
C LYS A 131 16.96 2.88 5.68
N THR A 132 18.24 3.22 5.76
CA THR A 132 19.16 2.82 6.84
C THR A 132 18.92 3.57 8.16
N VAL A 133 18.16 4.67 8.15
CA VAL A 133 17.86 5.43 9.37
C VAL A 133 16.70 4.75 10.11
N LYS A 134 16.82 4.63 11.43
CA LYS A 134 15.76 4.04 12.26
C LYS A 134 14.64 5.05 12.51
N LEU A 135 13.42 4.73 12.06
CA LEU A 135 12.21 5.52 12.33
C LEU A 135 11.12 4.67 13.00
N ASN A 136 10.04 5.32 13.45
CA ASN A 136 8.91 4.63 14.06
C ASN A 136 8.06 3.95 12.99
N VAL A 137 7.24 3.00 13.42
CA VAL A 137 6.36 2.23 12.53
C VAL A 137 4.94 2.19 13.09
N ILE A 138 3.97 2.35 12.19
CA ILE A 138 2.58 2.02 12.46
C ILE A 138 2.11 1.04 11.41
N LEU A 139 1.46 -0.05 11.81
CA LEU A 139 0.99 -1.09 10.91
C LEU A 139 -0.49 -0.92 10.59
N VAL A 140 -0.84 -1.33 9.38
CA VAL A 140 -2.19 -1.29 8.84
C VAL A 140 -2.50 -2.64 8.21
N ARG A 141 -3.79 -2.98 8.13
CA ARG A 141 -4.30 -4.13 7.40
C ARG A 141 -5.56 -3.77 6.63
N GLY A 142 -5.94 -4.66 5.71
CA GLY A 142 -7.05 -4.47 4.80
C GLY A 142 -6.66 -3.73 3.51
N ASP A 143 -7.58 -3.78 2.56
CA ASP A 143 -7.37 -3.33 1.19
C ASP A 143 -7.83 -1.89 0.94
N GLY A 144 -8.57 -1.34 1.90
CA GLY A 144 -9.17 -0.02 1.85
C GLY A 144 -10.21 0.18 0.73
N ILE A 145 -11.06 1.19 0.89
CA ILE A 145 -11.80 1.79 -0.21
C ILE A 145 -10.99 3.02 -0.63
N THR A 146 -10.36 2.98 -1.79
CA THR A 146 -9.80 4.17 -2.43
C THR A 146 -10.95 5.09 -2.84
N THR A 147 -11.40 5.97 -1.95
CA THR A 147 -12.44 6.98 -2.18
C THR A 147 -11.96 8.14 -3.06
N THR A 148 -11.16 7.85 -4.09
CA THR A 148 -11.14 8.66 -5.31
C THR A 148 -12.27 8.13 -6.18
N GLY A 149 -13.40 8.83 -6.22
CA GLY A 149 -14.66 8.44 -6.86
C GLY A 149 -14.52 7.77 -8.23
N VAL A 150 -14.36 6.46 -8.18
CA VAL A 150 -14.71 5.51 -9.23
C VAL A 150 -15.40 4.40 -8.47
N GLU A 151 -16.68 4.18 -8.75
CA GLU A 151 -17.32 2.92 -8.39
C GLU A 151 -16.55 1.82 -9.11
N ASN A 152 -15.53 1.28 -8.45
CA ASN A 152 -14.86 0.09 -8.93
C ASN A 152 -15.82 -1.08 -8.72
N LEU A 153 -16.62 -1.33 -9.74
CA LEU A 153 -17.16 -2.66 -10.02
C LEU A 153 -16.02 -3.67 -10.32
N GLU A 154 -14.76 -3.26 -10.28
CA GLU A 154 -13.57 -4.11 -10.37
C GLU A 154 -12.91 -4.27 -9.00
N ASN A 155 -13.43 -5.14 -8.14
CA ASN A 155 -12.61 -5.66 -7.03
C ASN A 155 -13.13 -7.01 -6.49
N LYS A 156 -13.33 -7.98 -7.40
CA LYS A 156 -13.43 -9.38 -6.99
C LYS A 156 -12.11 -10.14 -7.05
N PHE A 157 -11.06 -9.58 -7.67
CA PHE A 157 -9.77 -10.25 -7.82
C PHE A 157 -8.61 -9.25 -7.74
N LYS A 158 -7.85 -9.29 -6.64
CA LYS A 158 -6.53 -8.64 -6.53
C LYS A 158 -5.46 -9.65 -6.94
N ILE A 159 -4.81 -9.41 -8.07
CA ILE A 159 -3.58 -10.12 -8.43
C ILE A 159 -2.42 -9.43 -7.69
N ASN A 160 -2.04 -10.00 -6.55
CA ASN A 160 -0.86 -9.57 -5.82
C ASN A 160 0.38 -10.15 -6.51
N ILE A 161 1.03 -9.34 -7.35
CA ILE A 161 2.33 -9.66 -7.92
C ILE A 161 3.37 -9.41 -6.83
N VAL A 162 3.92 -10.48 -6.27
CA VAL A 162 5.10 -10.39 -5.40
C VAL A 162 6.32 -10.61 -6.30
N PRO A 163 7.02 -9.56 -6.78
CA PRO A 163 8.32 -9.80 -7.36
C PRO A 163 9.26 -10.17 -6.21
N ASN A 164 9.47 -11.46 -5.98
CA ASN A 164 10.72 -11.87 -5.36
C ASN A 164 11.82 -11.66 -6.42
N PRO A 165 12.82 -10.80 -6.19
CA PRO A 165 13.89 -10.51 -7.15
C PRO A 165 14.82 -11.72 -7.47
N VAL A 166 14.48 -12.94 -7.03
CA VAL A 166 15.30 -14.16 -7.23
C VAL A 166 14.53 -15.31 -7.91
N HIS A 167 13.23 -15.15 -8.21
CA HIS A 167 12.44 -16.22 -8.84
C HIS A 167 11.91 -15.85 -10.23
N THR A 168 12.00 -16.79 -11.16
CA THR A 168 11.47 -16.69 -12.52
C THR A 168 9.98 -17.05 -12.59
N THR A 169 9.38 -17.43 -11.46
CA THR A 169 8.01 -17.91 -11.34
C THR A 169 7.08 -16.83 -10.80
N PHE A 170 5.93 -16.67 -11.45
CA PHE A 170 4.86 -15.76 -11.08
C PHE A 170 3.68 -16.57 -10.56
N GLU A 171 3.25 -16.32 -9.33
CA GLU A 171 2.09 -16.98 -8.72
C GLU A 171 0.85 -16.09 -8.77
N PHE A 172 -0.31 -16.71 -9.01
CA PHE A 172 -1.62 -16.06 -8.94
C PHE A 172 -2.25 -16.30 -7.57
N LEU A 173 -2.79 -15.23 -6.99
CA LEU A 173 -3.49 -15.30 -5.70
C LEU A 173 -5.00 -15.09 -5.86
N PRO A 174 -5.82 -15.82 -5.08
CA PRO A 174 -5.42 -16.83 -4.10
C PRO A 174 -4.94 -18.14 -4.76
N SER A 175 -3.91 -18.78 -4.18
CA SER A 175 -3.30 -20.00 -4.74
C SER A 175 -4.22 -21.23 -4.79
N SER A 176 -5.38 -21.14 -4.12
CA SER A 176 -6.47 -22.10 -4.18
C SER A 176 -7.35 -22.00 -5.44
N CYS A 177 -7.17 -20.96 -6.25
CA CYS A 177 -7.88 -20.76 -7.52
C CYS A 177 -7.00 -21.14 -8.71
N LEU A 178 -7.62 -21.67 -9.77
CA LEU A 178 -6.96 -22.07 -11.01
C LEU A 178 -7.46 -21.21 -12.16
N TYR A 179 -6.54 -20.79 -13.02
CA TYR A 179 -6.80 -19.82 -14.09
C TYR A 179 -6.43 -20.36 -15.46
N ASN A 180 -7.16 -19.93 -16.48
CA ASN A 180 -6.71 -20.04 -17.86
C ASN A 180 -5.87 -18.82 -18.20
N VAL A 181 -4.66 -19.03 -18.73
CA VAL A 181 -3.68 -17.96 -18.92
C VAL A 181 -3.05 -18.04 -20.29
N GLN A 182 -3.02 -16.91 -20.97
CA GLN A 182 -2.32 -16.72 -22.24
C GLN A 182 -1.18 -15.73 -22.05
N VAL A 183 -0.03 -15.97 -22.65
CA VAL A 183 1.09 -15.02 -22.65
C VAL A 183 1.42 -14.67 -24.08
N LEU A 184 1.46 -13.37 -24.39
CA LEU A 184 1.88 -12.85 -25.69
C LEU A 184 3.18 -12.07 -25.56
N ASN A 185 4.01 -12.08 -26.60
CA ASN A 185 5.17 -11.21 -26.69
C ASN A 185 4.78 -9.77 -27.09
N ALA A 186 5.78 -8.87 -27.14
CA ALA A 186 5.61 -7.47 -27.56
C ALA A 186 4.99 -7.29 -28.97
N TYR A 187 5.08 -8.31 -29.81
CA TYR A 187 4.54 -8.32 -31.17
C TYR A 187 3.12 -8.90 -31.25
N GLY A 188 2.50 -9.23 -30.10
CA GLY A 188 1.16 -9.83 -30.04
C GLY A 188 1.12 -11.30 -30.48
N THR A 189 2.27 -11.99 -30.53
CA THR A 189 2.32 -13.43 -30.81
C THR A 189 2.14 -14.21 -29.51
N LEU A 190 1.22 -15.18 -29.50
CA LEU A 190 1.03 -16.10 -28.38
C LEU A 190 2.28 -16.97 -28.18
N VAL A 191 2.89 -16.89 -27.00
CA VAL A 191 4.08 -17.64 -26.61
C VAL A 191 3.79 -18.73 -25.57
N LEU A 192 2.70 -18.60 -24.82
CA LEU A 192 2.27 -19.59 -23.84
C LEU A 192 0.74 -19.61 -23.73
N ASN A 193 0.15 -20.79 -23.59
CA ASN A 193 -1.26 -20.95 -23.29
C ASN A 193 -1.42 -22.09 -22.28
N LEU A 194 -1.81 -21.75 -21.06
CA LEU A 194 -1.95 -22.66 -19.93
C LEU A 194 -3.40 -22.69 -19.47
N HIS A 195 -3.84 -23.85 -19.00
CA HIS A 195 -5.19 -24.06 -18.51
C HIS A 195 -5.15 -24.58 -17.09
N GLN A 196 -6.02 -24.04 -16.23
CA GLN A 196 -6.15 -24.45 -14.82
C GLN A 196 -4.83 -24.38 -14.04
N VAL A 197 -4.11 -23.26 -14.14
CA VAL A 197 -2.85 -23.02 -13.43
C VAL A 197 -2.97 -21.91 -12.38
N ASN A 198 -2.18 -22.00 -11.33
CA ASN A 198 -2.02 -20.94 -10.32
C ASN A 198 -0.63 -20.30 -10.35
N GLN A 199 0.23 -20.66 -11.32
CA GLN A 199 1.54 -20.05 -11.50
C GLN A 199 2.05 -20.17 -12.94
N ILE A 200 3.04 -19.35 -13.30
CA ILE A 200 3.75 -19.36 -14.59
C ILE A 200 5.25 -19.30 -14.34
N ASP A 201 6.03 -20.16 -14.98
CA ASP A 201 7.49 -20.04 -15.02
C ASP A 201 7.95 -19.32 -16.30
N LEU A 202 8.65 -18.21 -16.12
CA LEU A 202 9.24 -17.42 -17.19
C LEU A 202 10.73 -17.72 -17.39
N SER A 203 11.31 -18.72 -16.72
CA SER A 203 12.76 -19.06 -16.81
C SER A 203 13.26 -19.14 -18.24
N ASN A 204 12.52 -19.82 -19.12
CA ASN A 204 12.87 -20.09 -20.51
C ASN A 204 12.50 -18.98 -21.51
N PHE A 205 11.90 -17.88 -21.06
CA PHE A 205 11.50 -16.78 -21.93
C PHE A 205 12.73 -15.93 -22.31
N ALA A 206 12.73 -15.31 -23.49
CA ALA A 206 13.76 -14.31 -23.81
C ALA A 206 13.52 -13.03 -23.00
N ASN A 207 14.56 -12.19 -22.86
CA ASN A 207 14.38 -10.88 -22.24
C ASN A 207 13.53 -10.00 -23.16
N GLY A 208 12.57 -9.27 -22.59
CA GLY A 208 11.63 -8.47 -23.36
C GLY A 208 10.27 -8.27 -22.68
N TRP A 209 9.39 -7.59 -23.39
CA TRP A 209 8.03 -7.30 -22.92
C TRP A 209 7.07 -8.45 -23.24
N TYR A 210 6.25 -8.79 -22.25
CA TYR A 210 5.20 -9.80 -22.34
C TYR A 210 3.87 -9.26 -21.81
N TYR A 211 2.79 -9.81 -22.35
CA TYR A 211 1.41 -9.52 -21.92
C TYR A 211 0.78 -10.83 -21.46
N VAL A 212 0.46 -10.93 -20.17
CA VAL A 212 -0.22 -12.07 -19.57
C VAL A 212 -1.71 -11.76 -19.54
N ILE A 213 -2.51 -12.54 -20.26
CA ILE A 213 -3.95 -12.38 -20.41
C ILE A 213 -4.65 -13.51 -19.64
N LEU A 214 -5.66 -13.14 -18.85
CA LEU A 214 -6.60 -14.03 -18.21
C LEU A 214 -7.93 -13.92 -18.98
N PRO A 215 -8.19 -14.81 -19.95
CA PRO A 215 -9.30 -14.62 -20.90
C PRO A 215 -10.66 -14.62 -20.20
N ASP A 216 -10.83 -15.53 -19.24
CA ASP A 216 -12.10 -15.70 -18.50
C ASP A 216 -12.41 -14.52 -17.59
N GLU A 217 -11.37 -13.80 -17.17
CA GLU A 217 -11.47 -12.64 -16.28
C GLU A 217 -11.40 -11.31 -17.04
N HIS A 218 -11.22 -11.34 -18.37
CA HIS A 218 -11.01 -10.16 -19.21
C HIS A 218 -9.87 -9.23 -18.75
N GLN A 219 -8.81 -9.79 -18.14
CA GLN A 219 -7.68 -9.02 -17.60
C GLN A 219 -6.39 -9.23 -18.41
N ALA A 220 -5.55 -8.21 -18.43
CA ALA A 220 -4.22 -8.27 -19.03
C ALA A 220 -3.17 -7.56 -18.15
N ILE A 221 -2.01 -8.21 -17.96
CA ILE A 221 -0.88 -7.72 -17.18
C ILE A 221 0.32 -7.55 -18.11
N LYS A 222 0.97 -6.40 -18.05
CA LYS A 222 2.22 -6.14 -18.78
C LYS A 222 3.41 -6.50 -17.90
N LEU A 223 4.30 -7.35 -18.39
CA LEU A 223 5.53 -7.77 -17.72
C LEU A 223 6.75 -7.39 -18.57
N LEU A 224 7.84 -7.01 -17.89
CA LEU A 224 9.17 -6.87 -18.48
C LEU A 224 10.06 -7.94 -17.87
N LYS A 225 10.64 -8.80 -18.71
CA LYS A 225 11.71 -9.72 -18.31
C LYS A 225 13.04 -9.07 -18.67
N GLU A 226 13.84 -8.76 -17.66
CA GLU A 226 15.21 -8.21 -17.77
C GLU A 226 16.28 -9.30 -17.65
#